data_AF-A0A357A1I3-F1
#
_entry.id   AF-A0A357A1I3-F1
#
_cell.length_a   1.000
_cell.length_b   1.000
_cell.length_c   1.000
_cell.angle_alpha   90.00
_cell.angle_beta   90.00
_cell.angle_gamma   90.00
#
_symmetry.space_group_name_H-M   'P 1'
#
loop_
_entity.id
_entity.type
_entity.pdbx_description
1 polymer ?
#
loop_
_entity_poly.entity_id
_entity_poly.type
_entity_poly.pdbx_seq_one_letter_code
_entity_poly.pdbx_strand_id
1 'polypeptide(L)'
;MTHVMQEIKSRGLCIEGSEKYTDYRDQLISWEEYEQGVEVFCGSGALAHGLPFVKRVRSGLEPIVQDTNVSFSHNNQVRIETGQTVITKLKAKSDPEGLKILERYIADNLEPINILNMFADTEYWLH
;
A
#
# COMPACT_ATOMS: atom_id res chain seq x y z
N MET A 1 -6.98 3.24 -30.76
CA MET A 1 -7.36 2.24 -29.74
C MET A 1 -8.10 2.98 -28.63
N THR A 2 -9.27 2.52 -28.20
CA THR A 2 -10.04 3.12 -27.11
C THR A 2 -9.36 2.87 -25.75
N HIS A 3 -9.49 3.81 -24.81
CA HIS A 3 -8.89 3.74 -23.46
C HIS A 3 -9.20 2.41 -22.75
N VAL A 4 -10.44 1.93 -22.87
CA VAL A 4 -10.88 0.64 -22.32
C VAL A 4 -10.04 -0.54 -22.84
N MET A 5 -9.68 -0.56 -24.13
CA MET A 5 -8.83 -1.61 -24.69
C MET A 5 -7.41 -1.57 -24.13
N GLN A 6 -6.88 -0.38 -23.83
CA GLN A 6 -5.56 -0.25 -23.21
C GLN A 6 -5.57 -0.77 -21.78
N GLU A 7 -6.59 -0.41 -21.00
CA GLU A 7 -6.76 -0.88 -19.62
C GLU A 7 -6.92 -2.41 -19.53
N ILE A 8 -7.60 -3.03 -20.49
CA ILE A 8 -7.69 -4.50 -20.55
C ILE A 8 -6.32 -5.13 -20.87
N LYS A 9 -5.57 -4.56 -21.83
CA LYS A 9 -4.24 -5.08 -22.21
C LYS A 9 -3.18 -4.89 -21.12
N SER A 10 -3.24 -3.79 -20.38
CA SER A 10 -2.36 -3.53 -19.23
C SER A 10 -2.77 -4.30 -17.98
N ARG A 11 -3.89 -5.05 -18.03
CA ARG A 11 -4.51 -5.76 -16.90
C ARG A 11 -5.00 -4.81 -15.79
N GLY A 12 -5.18 -3.52 -16.08
CA GLY A 12 -5.82 -2.54 -15.19
C GLY A 12 -7.33 -2.75 -15.09
N LEU A 13 -7.95 -3.35 -16.13
CA LEU A 13 -9.36 -3.71 -16.16
C LEU A 13 -9.49 -5.21 -16.49
N CYS A 14 -10.32 -5.93 -15.74
CA CYS A 14 -10.63 -7.34 -15.98
C CYS A 14 -12.12 -7.53 -16.24
N ILE A 15 -12.46 -8.55 -17.04
CA ILE A 15 -13.83 -8.98 -17.25
C ILE A 15 -14.06 -10.20 -16.37
N GLU A 16 -15.01 -10.10 -15.45
CA GLU A 16 -15.40 -11.21 -14.58
C GLU A 16 -15.94 -12.39 -15.42
N GLY A 17 -15.49 -13.60 -15.15
CA GLY A 17 -15.87 -14.79 -15.91
C GLY A 17 -15.12 -14.99 -17.23
N SER A 18 -14.19 -14.08 -17.60
CA SER A 18 -13.43 -14.16 -18.85
C SER A 18 -12.54 -15.41 -18.94
N GLU A 19 -12.15 -15.98 -17.81
CA GLU A 19 -11.39 -17.22 -17.71
C GLU A 19 -12.11 -18.43 -18.33
N LYS A 20 -13.45 -18.38 -18.46
CA LYS A 20 -14.24 -19.45 -19.10
C LYS A 20 -14.13 -19.44 -20.62
N TYR A 21 -13.64 -18.34 -21.19
CA TYR A 21 -13.61 -18.08 -22.63
C TYR A 21 -12.18 -18.04 -23.19
N THR A 22 -11.17 -18.29 -22.36
CA THR A 22 -9.78 -18.38 -22.79
C THR A 22 -9.12 -19.61 -22.16
N ASP A 23 -8.41 -20.39 -22.98
CA ASP A 23 -7.43 -21.33 -22.45
C ASP A 23 -6.14 -20.56 -22.20
N TYR A 24 -5.68 -20.52 -20.94
CA TYR A 24 -4.45 -19.81 -20.61
C TYR A 24 -3.23 -20.46 -21.27
N ARG A 25 -3.33 -21.74 -21.67
CA ARG A 25 -2.25 -22.46 -22.36
C ARG A 25 -1.95 -21.88 -23.74
N ASP A 26 -2.96 -21.29 -24.38
CA ASP A 26 -2.80 -20.59 -25.67
C ASP A 26 -2.05 -19.24 -25.52
N GLN A 27 -1.84 -18.78 -24.27
CA GLN A 27 -1.11 -17.55 -23.96
C GLN A 27 0.34 -17.82 -23.53
N LEU A 28 0.77 -19.09 -23.52
CA LEU A 28 2.13 -19.48 -23.15
C LEU A 28 3.06 -19.37 -24.35
N ILE A 29 4.31 -19.01 -24.09
CA ILE A 29 5.38 -19.09 -25.09
C ILE A 29 5.83 -20.54 -25.28
N SER A 30 6.43 -20.83 -26.44
CA SER A 30 7.05 -22.13 -26.68
C SER A 30 8.26 -22.36 -25.75
N TRP A 31 8.64 -23.64 -25.56
CA TRP A 31 9.86 -23.97 -24.82
C TRP A 31 11.12 -23.37 -25.48
N GLU A 32 11.16 -23.32 -26.81
CA GLU A 32 12.27 -22.71 -27.55
C GLU A 32 12.43 -21.21 -27.20
N GLU A 33 11.32 -20.47 -27.21
CA GLU A 33 11.30 -19.04 -26.84
C GLU A 33 11.64 -18.83 -25.36
N TYR A 34 11.19 -19.74 -24.50
CA TYR A 34 11.53 -19.71 -23.08
C TYR A 34 13.04 -19.85 -22.88
N GLU A 35 13.69 -20.88 -23.44
CA GLU A 35 15.13 -21.11 -23.27
C GLU A 35 15.97 -19.94 -23.81
N GLN A 36 15.52 -19.29 -24.88
CA GLN A 36 16.18 -18.10 -25.45
C GLN A 36 16.02 -16.85 -24.58
N GLY A 37 14.87 -16.68 -23.91
CA GLY A 37 14.50 -15.45 -23.23
C GLY A 37 14.71 -15.45 -21.71
N VAL A 38 14.80 -16.63 -21.08
CA VAL A 38 14.68 -16.74 -19.62
C VAL A 38 15.82 -16.03 -18.87
N GLU A 39 17.06 -16.12 -19.34
CA GLU A 39 18.21 -15.46 -18.72
C GLU A 39 18.08 -13.93 -18.77
N VAL A 40 17.66 -13.38 -19.91
CA VAL A 40 17.44 -11.94 -20.09
C VAL A 40 16.29 -11.45 -19.21
N PHE A 41 15.18 -12.20 -19.20
CA PHE A 41 14.03 -11.90 -18.36
C PHE A 41 14.41 -11.88 -16.87
N CYS A 42 15.10 -12.93 -16.41
CA CYS A 42 15.57 -13.05 -15.03
C CYS A 42 16.56 -11.93 -14.66
N GLY A 43 17.51 -11.61 -15.54
CA GLY A 43 18.45 -10.51 -15.34
C GLY A 43 17.77 -9.14 -15.21
N SER A 44 16.76 -8.86 -16.05
CA SER A 44 16.06 -7.57 -16.07
C SER A 44 15.27 -7.26 -14.79
N GLY A 45 14.76 -8.29 -14.10
CA GLY A 45 14.01 -8.16 -12.85
C GLY A 45 14.82 -8.47 -11.59
N ALA A 46 16.14 -8.67 -11.71
CA ALA A 46 16.99 -9.26 -10.67
C ALA A 46 16.43 -10.58 -10.10
N LEU A 47 15.63 -11.31 -10.89
CA LEU A 47 15.00 -12.57 -10.53
C LEU A 47 16.04 -13.69 -10.75
N ALA A 48 16.29 -14.51 -9.73
CA ALA A 48 17.06 -15.73 -9.94
C ALA A 48 16.14 -16.84 -10.48
N HIS A 49 16.69 -17.90 -11.06
CA HIS A 49 15.87 -19.03 -11.50
C HIS A 49 15.41 -19.86 -10.30
N GLY A 50 14.14 -20.29 -10.29
CA GLY A 50 13.61 -21.34 -9.42
C GLY A 50 14.04 -21.27 -7.95
N LEU A 51 14.79 -22.29 -7.50
CA LEU A 51 15.18 -22.46 -6.10
C LEU A 51 15.99 -21.29 -5.52
N PRO A 52 17.03 -20.78 -6.19
CA PRO A 52 17.70 -19.53 -5.81
C PRO A 52 16.75 -18.35 -5.54
N PHE A 53 15.73 -18.14 -6.38
CA PHE A 53 14.75 -17.07 -6.17
C PHE A 53 13.92 -17.31 -4.92
N VAL A 54 13.39 -18.52 -4.76
CA VAL A 54 12.61 -18.91 -3.57
C VAL A 54 13.44 -18.72 -2.30
N LYS A 55 14.70 -19.16 -2.31
CA LYS A 55 15.62 -18.98 -1.18
C LYS A 55 15.81 -17.51 -0.85
N ARG A 56 16.12 -16.68 -1.84
CA ARG A 56 16.35 -15.25 -1.64
C ARG A 56 15.12 -14.54 -1.07
N VAL A 57 13.94 -14.79 -1.64
CA VAL A 57 12.69 -14.19 -1.15
C VAL A 57 12.41 -14.63 0.29
N ARG A 58 12.53 -15.94 0.57
CA ARG A 58 12.36 -16.46 1.94
C ARG A 58 13.35 -15.83 2.91
N SER A 59 14.64 -15.82 2.58
CA SER A 59 15.67 -15.21 3.43
C SER A 59 15.44 -13.72 3.70
N GLY A 60 14.86 -12.98 2.75
CA GLY A 60 14.49 -11.58 2.96
C GLY A 60 13.24 -11.39 3.84
N LEU A 61 12.27 -12.30 3.76
CA LEU A 61 11.03 -12.23 4.52
C LEU A 61 11.15 -12.83 5.93
N GLU A 62 11.98 -13.86 6.11
CA GLU A 62 12.18 -14.57 7.38
C GLU A 62 12.46 -13.62 8.56
N PRO A 63 13.42 -12.67 8.49
CA PRO A 63 13.66 -11.76 9.61
C PRO A 63 12.46 -10.85 9.89
N ILE A 64 11.74 -10.43 8.85
CA ILE A 64 10.54 -9.58 8.97
C ILE A 64 9.42 -10.36 9.67
N VAL A 65 9.23 -11.63 9.29
CA VAL A 65 8.25 -12.52 9.92
C VAL A 65 8.60 -12.74 11.38
N GLN A 66 9.87 -12.99 11.70
CA GLN A 66 10.31 -13.18 13.08
C GLN A 66 10.12 -11.90 13.92
N ASP A 67 10.54 -10.74 13.43
CA ASP A 67 10.36 -9.46 14.10
C ASP A 67 8.88 -9.09 14.27
N THR A 68 8.06 -9.33 13.24
CA THR A 68 6.61 -9.16 13.30
C THR A 68 6.01 -10.08 14.36
N ASN A 69 6.43 -11.34 14.43
CA ASN A 69 5.92 -12.30 15.40
C ASN A 69 6.29 -11.92 16.84
N VAL A 70 7.52 -11.44 17.07
CA VAL A 70 7.96 -10.94 18.39
C VAL A 70 7.17 -9.70 18.78
N SER A 71 7.07 -8.71 17.88
CA SER A 71 6.36 -7.45 18.12
C SER A 71 4.83 -7.64 18.22
N PHE A 72 4.26 -8.70 17.65
CA PHE A 72 2.84 -8.99 17.71
C PHE A 72 2.31 -9.14 19.15
N SER A 73 3.15 -9.64 20.07
CA SER A 73 2.80 -9.71 21.50
C SER A 73 2.50 -8.35 22.14
N HIS A 74 3.03 -7.27 21.56
CA HIS A 74 2.81 -5.88 21.98
C HIS A 74 1.71 -5.19 21.15
N ASN A 75 1.11 -5.90 20.18
CA ASN A 75 0.07 -5.34 19.33
C ASN A 75 -1.27 -5.30 20.05
N ASN A 76 -1.68 -4.09 20.45
CA ASN A 76 -2.96 -3.86 21.14
C ASN A 76 -4.14 -3.68 20.17
N GLN A 77 -3.89 -3.63 18.86
CA GLN A 77 -4.88 -3.31 17.83
C GLN A 77 -5.37 -4.55 17.11
N VAL A 78 -4.49 -5.53 16.90
CA VAL A 78 -4.82 -6.80 16.23
C VAL A 78 -4.43 -7.93 17.15
N ARG A 79 -5.39 -8.79 17.49
CA ARG A 79 -5.22 -9.94 18.40
C ARG A 79 -5.72 -11.20 17.71
N ILE A 80 -5.12 -12.34 18.02
CA ILE A 80 -5.60 -13.64 17.56
C ILE A 80 -6.22 -14.34 18.77
N GLU A 81 -7.53 -14.51 18.76
CA GLU A 81 -8.29 -15.19 19.82
C GLU A 81 -8.93 -16.44 19.25
N THR A 82 -8.58 -17.62 19.79
CA THR A 82 -9.16 -18.91 19.39
C THR A 82 -9.10 -19.14 17.87
N GLY A 83 -8.00 -18.75 17.24
CA GLY A 83 -7.78 -18.89 15.79
C GLY A 83 -8.47 -17.85 14.91
N GLN A 84 -9.17 -16.87 15.50
CA GLN A 84 -9.80 -15.76 14.76
C GLN A 84 -9.04 -14.46 14.98
N THR A 85 -8.91 -13.67 13.90
CA THR A 85 -8.31 -12.33 13.97
C THR A 85 -9.34 -11.32 14.46
N VAL A 86 -9.06 -10.69 15.60
CA VAL A 86 -9.89 -9.63 16.19
C VAL A 86 -9.15 -8.30 16.05
N ILE A 87 -9.78 -7.37 15.33
CA ILE A 87 -9.26 -6.01 15.12
C ILE A 87 -10.02 -5.05 16.03
N THR A 88 -9.30 -4.37 16.92
CA THR A 88 -9.84 -3.39 17.85
C THR A 88 -9.66 -1.98 17.31
N LYS A 89 -10.66 -1.12 17.50
CA LYS A 89 -10.60 0.28 17.09
C LYS A 89 -9.42 0.97 17.78
N LEU A 90 -8.62 1.72 17.01
CA LEU A 90 -7.58 2.57 17.57
C LEU A 90 -8.20 3.53 18.59
N LYS A 91 -7.74 3.47 19.84
CA LYS A 91 -8.02 4.54 20.79
C LYS A 91 -7.29 5.79 20.31
N ALA A 92 -8.00 6.91 20.28
CA ALA A 92 -7.38 8.21 20.02
C ALA A 92 -6.22 8.40 21.03
N LYS A 93 -5.10 8.96 20.56
CA LYS A 93 -4.03 9.39 21.47
C LYS A 93 -4.65 10.38 22.46
N SER A 94 -4.28 10.25 23.73
CA SER A 94 -4.63 11.27 24.73
C SER A 94 -4.09 12.62 24.24
N ASP A 95 -4.83 13.68 24.54
CA ASP A 95 -4.35 15.04 24.30
C ASP A 95 -2.97 15.21 24.93
N PRO A 96 -2.00 15.82 24.21
CA PRO A 96 -0.67 16.04 24.75
C PRO A 96 -0.73 16.98 25.96
N GLU A 97 0.21 16.81 26.88
CA GLU A 97 0.34 17.73 28.01
C GLU A 97 0.50 19.17 27.50
N GLY A 98 -0.33 20.07 28.02
CA GLY A 98 -0.32 21.47 27.61
C GLY A 98 -1.18 21.83 26.40
N LEU A 99 -1.89 20.89 25.75
CA LEU A 99 -2.80 21.21 24.64
C LEU A 99 -3.78 22.33 25.02
N LYS A 100 -4.47 22.18 26.16
CA LYS A 100 -5.42 23.18 26.67
C LYS A 100 -4.77 24.53 26.99
N ILE A 101 -3.49 24.52 27.40
CA ILE A 101 -2.75 25.75 27.69
C ILE A 101 -2.42 26.47 26.39
N LEU A 102 -1.99 25.72 25.37
CA LEU A 102 -1.73 26.25 24.03
C LEU A 102 -3.00 26.77 23.37
N GLU A 103 -4.10 26.01 23.42
CA GLU A 103 -5.41 26.42 22.89
C GLU A 103 -5.88 27.74 23.52
N ARG A 104 -5.73 27.86 24.84
CA ARG A 104 -6.07 29.09 25.57
C ARG A 104 -5.13 30.25 25.21
N TYR A 105 -3.83 29.99 25.11
CA TYR A 105 -2.87 31.01 24.68
C TYR A 105 -3.19 31.53 23.28
N ILE A 106 -3.51 30.64 22.34
CA ILE A 106 -3.93 31.02 20.98
C ILE A 106 -5.22 31.84 21.07
N ALA A 107 -6.25 31.37 21.77
CA ALA A 107 -7.52 32.09 21.90
C ALA A 107 -7.37 33.49 22.52
N ASP A 108 -6.49 33.64 23.52
CA ASP A 108 -6.27 34.89 24.23
C ASP A 108 -5.41 35.89 23.42
N ASN A 109 -4.58 35.41 22.48
CA ASN A 109 -3.64 36.24 21.71
C ASN A 109 -4.01 36.40 20.23
N LEU A 110 -4.93 35.59 19.71
CA LEU A 110 -5.39 35.72 18.33
C LEU A 110 -6.44 36.83 18.25
N GLU A 111 -6.14 37.87 17.47
CA GLU A 111 -7.14 38.90 17.20
C GLU A 111 -8.31 38.30 16.40
N PRO A 112 -9.57 38.60 16.76
CA PRO A 112 -10.72 38.09 16.03
C PRO A 112 -10.78 38.71 14.63
N ILE A 113 -10.51 37.90 13.62
CA ILE A 113 -10.55 38.31 12.21
C ILE A 113 -11.94 38.03 11.63
N ASN A 114 -12.48 38.97 10.85
CA ASN A 114 -13.72 38.76 10.10
C ASN A 114 -13.49 37.69 9.02
N ILE A 115 -14.42 36.74 8.88
CA ILE A 115 -14.30 35.64 7.91
C ILE A 115 -14.19 36.14 6.46
N LEU A 116 -14.81 37.27 6.11
CA LEU A 116 -14.70 37.89 4.79
C LEU A 116 -13.29 38.44 4.53
N ASN A 117 -12.64 38.98 5.56
CA ASN A 117 -11.25 39.45 5.45
C ASN A 117 -10.29 38.26 5.29
N MET A 118 -10.54 37.14 5.98
CA MET A 118 -9.75 35.91 5.80
C MET A 118 -9.83 35.38 4.36
N PHE A 119 -11.03 35.40 3.75
CA PHE A 119 -11.19 34.99 2.35
C PHE A 119 -10.49 35.95 1.37
N ALA A 120 -10.62 37.26 1.58
CA ALA A 120 -9.93 38.26 0.75
C ALA A 120 -8.40 38.11 0.83
N ASP A 121 -7.85 37.87 2.02
CA ASP A 121 -6.41 37.65 2.20
C ASP A 121 -5.95 36.36 1.51
N THR A 122 -6.71 35.26 1.63
CA THR A 122 -6.34 34.00 0.95
C THR A 122 -6.38 34.12 -0.57
N GLU A 123 -7.35 34.86 -1.12
CA GLU A 123 -7.43 35.14 -2.55
C GLU A 123 -6.26 36.03 -3.02
N TYR A 124 -5.90 37.05 -2.23
CA TYR A 124 -4.76 37.93 -2.51
C TYR A 124 -3.40 37.20 -2.49
N TRP A 125 -3.22 36.20 -1.63
CA TRP A 125 -1.95 35.46 -1.55
C TRP A 125 -1.82 34.33 -2.58
N LEU A 126 -2.91 33.89 -3.19
CA LEU A 126 -2.94 32.81 -4.19
C LEU A 126 -2.90 33.34 -5.64
N HIS A 127 -3.02 34.65 -5.85
CA HIS A 127 -3.01 35.34 -7.14
C HIS A 127 -1.94 36.43 -7.21
#